data_AF-A0A1B4V5V3-F1
#
_entry.id   AF-A0A1B4V5V3-F1
#
_cell.length_a   1.000
_cell.length_b   1.000
_cell.length_c   1.000
_cell.angle_alpha   90.00
_cell.angle_beta   90.00
_cell.angle_gamma   90.00
#
_symmetry.space_group_name_H-M   'P 1'
#
loop_
_entity.id
_entity.type
_entity.pdbx_description
1 polymer ?
#
loop_
_entity_poly.entity_id
_entity_poly.type
_entity_poly.pdbx_seq_one_letter_code
_entity_poly.pdbx_strand_id
1 'polypeptide(L)'
;MRPHSASSTRYPTPREIGVTIPPHLLPERFCAGFEHGLKGGQLDHVEYFRRSFRLGFRTAKLYLREIRRRRGVIELPRRRMRLTARWE
;
A
#
# COMPACT_ATOMS: atom_id res chain seq x y z
N MET A 1 -0.65 -36.29 -11.70
CA MET A 1 -0.17 -35.21 -10.81
C MET A 1 0.33 -34.05 -11.68
N ARG A 2 -0.39 -32.93 -11.72
CA ARG A 2 0.14 -31.70 -12.36
C ARG A 2 0.96 -30.95 -11.30
N PRO A 3 2.20 -30.54 -11.57
CA PRO A 3 2.94 -29.75 -10.60
C PRO A 3 2.22 -28.41 -10.44
N HIS A 4 1.78 -28.11 -9.22
CA HIS A 4 1.42 -26.74 -8.86
C HIS A 4 2.71 -25.93 -8.87
N SER A 5 3.02 -25.33 -10.01
CA SER A 5 4.04 -24.30 -10.11
C SER A 5 3.65 -23.19 -9.14
N ALA A 6 4.36 -23.11 -8.02
CA ALA A 6 4.24 -22.02 -7.07
C ALA A 6 4.50 -20.73 -7.84
N SER A 7 3.44 -20.01 -8.19
CA SER A 7 3.56 -18.68 -8.75
C SER A 7 4.20 -17.82 -7.66
N SER A 8 5.50 -17.57 -7.80
CA SER A 8 6.21 -16.51 -7.11
C SER A 8 5.34 -15.26 -7.20
N THR A 9 4.58 -14.99 -6.13
CA THR A 9 3.61 -13.90 -6.10
C THR A 9 4.40 -12.64 -5.79
N ARG A 10 5.22 -12.23 -6.75
CA ARG A 10 5.99 -11.00 -6.66
C ARG A 10 5.03 -9.84 -6.74
N TYR A 11 5.10 -8.97 -5.74
CA TYR A 11 4.38 -7.71 -5.80
C TYR A 11 4.92 -6.83 -6.92
N PRO A 12 4.04 -6.09 -7.64
CA PRO A 12 4.50 -5.22 -8.69
C PRO A 12 5.36 -4.09 -8.13
N THR A 13 6.22 -3.52 -8.96
CA THR A 13 6.95 -2.29 -8.66
C THR A 13 6.08 -1.06 -9.00
N PRO A 14 6.39 0.13 -8.44
CA PRO A 14 5.70 1.36 -8.85
C PRO A 14 5.75 1.60 -10.37
N ARG A 15 6.88 1.32 -11.01
CA ARG A 15 7.07 1.52 -12.46
C ARG A 15 6.18 0.57 -13.27
N GLU A 16 6.03 -0.68 -12.85
CA GLU A 16 5.18 -1.68 -13.52
C GLU A 16 3.69 -1.30 -13.50
N ILE A 17 3.25 -0.52 -12.51
CA ILE A 17 1.86 -0.02 -12.43
C ILE A 17 1.70 1.41 -12.99
N GLY A 18 2.72 1.95 -13.67
CA GLY A 18 2.67 3.27 -14.28
C GLY A 18 2.84 4.45 -13.31
N VAL A 19 3.33 4.21 -12.08
CA VAL A 19 3.64 5.29 -11.14
C VAL A 19 5.01 5.89 -11.44
N THR A 20 5.02 7.18 -11.74
CA THR A 20 6.26 7.97 -11.86
C THR A 20 6.64 8.51 -10.49
N ILE A 21 7.86 8.22 -10.04
CA ILE A 21 8.39 8.74 -8.76
C ILE A 21 8.89 10.18 -8.99
N PRO A 22 8.36 11.19 -8.26
CA PRO A 22 8.85 12.56 -8.37
C PRO A 22 10.36 12.67 -8.07
N PRO A 23 11.10 13.54 -8.80
CA PRO A 23 12.57 13.61 -8.71
C PRO A 23 13.08 14.08 -7.34
N HIS A 24 12.26 14.80 -6.56
CA HIS A 24 12.59 15.24 -5.21
C HIS A 24 12.44 14.15 -4.14
N LEU A 25 12.01 12.95 -4.51
CA LEU A 25 11.88 11.81 -3.62
C LEU A 25 13.00 10.81 -3.87
N LEU A 26 13.59 10.30 -2.78
CA LEU A 26 14.53 9.17 -2.84
C LEU A 26 13.80 7.90 -3.37
N PRO A 27 14.17 7.37 -4.55
CA PRO A 27 13.45 6.25 -5.18
C PRO A 27 13.44 4.98 -4.34
N GLU A 28 14.57 4.64 -3.73
CA GLU A 28 14.72 3.43 -2.90
C GLU A 28 13.75 3.44 -1.72
N ARG A 29 13.66 4.58 -1.01
CA ARG A 29 12.73 4.74 0.12
C ARG A 29 11.28 4.71 -0.33
N PHE A 30 10.99 5.26 -1.50
CA PHE A 30 9.65 5.19 -2.09
C PHE A 30 9.27 3.75 -2.40
N CYS A 31 10.15 3.00 -3.08
CA CYS A 31 9.94 1.60 -3.40
C CYS A 31 9.77 0.74 -2.14
N ALA A 32 10.60 0.96 -1.12
CA ALA A 32 10.47 0.26 0.17
C ALA A 32 9.12 0.54 0.84
N GLY A 33 8.68 1.80 0.87
CA GLY A 33 7.36 2.17 1.40
C GLY A 33 6.21 1.54 0.61
N PHE A 34 6.33 1.50 -0.72
CA PHE A 34 5.35 0.87 -1.59
C PHE A 34 5.23 -0.63 -1.33
N GLU A 35 6.35 -1.34 -1.31
CA GLU A 35 6.39 -2.78 -1.01
C GLU A 35 5.81 -3.08 0.39
N HIS A 36 6.20 -2.29 1.40
CA HIS A 36 5.66 -2.41 2.76
C HIS A 36 4.13 -2.26 2.79
N GLY A 37 3.62 -1.29 2.04
CA GLY A 37 2.18 -1.06 1.91
C GLY A 37 1.42 -2.22 1.26
N LEU A 38 2.02 -2.87 0.25
CA LEU A 38 1.46 -4.05 -0.43
C LEU A 38 1.44 -5.29 0.45
N LYS A 39 2.49 -5.49 1.27
CA LYS A 39 2.56 -6.58 2.26
C LYS A 39 1.60 -6.42 3.44
N GLY A 40 0.90 -5.29 3.54
CA GLY A 40 -0.04 -5.03 4.65
C GLY A 40 0.62 -4.46 5.90
N GLY A 41 1.86 -3.97 5.80
CA GLY A 41 2.60 -3.40 6.93
C GLY A 41 1.93 -2.18 7.57
N GLN A 42 2.30 -1.93 8.83
CA GLN A 42 1.89 -0.77 9.62
C GLN A 42 2.97 0.31 9.63
N LEU A 43 2.60 1.56 9.95
CA LEU A 43 3.53 2.68 10.07
C LEU A 43 3.90 2.89 11.55
N ASP A 44 4.63 1.94 12.13
CA ASP A 44 4.97 1.84 13.55
C ASP A 44 6.43 2.23 13.88
N HIS A 45 7.31 2.30 12.89
CA HIS A 45 8.71 2.72 13.06
C HIS A 45 8.96 4.17 12.60
N VAL A 46 9.87 4.87 13.27
CA VAL A 46 10.19 6.29 13.02
C VAL A 46 10.65 6.52 11.57
N GLU A 47 11.41 5.57 11.02
CA GLU A 47 11.96 5.59 9.67
C GLU A 47 10.84 5.63 8.60
N TYR A 48 9.69 5.05 8.90
CA TYR A 48 8.54 5.01 8.01
C TYR A 48 7.86 6.37 7.86
N PHE A 49 8.09 7.31 8.78
CA PHE A 49 7.55 8.66 8.70
C PHE A 49 8.36 9.58 7.77
N ARG A 50 9.45 9.10 7.17
CA ARG A 50 10.16 9.84 6.12
C ARG A 50 9.26 10.05 4.90
N ARG A 51 9.30 11.26 4.32
CA ARG A 51 8.38 11.68 3.23
C ARG A 51 8.31 10.68 2.07
N SER A 52 9.45 10.27 1.51
CA SER A 52 9.49 9.31 0.39
C SER A 52 8.83 7.97 0.73
N PHE A 53 9.08 7.45 1.93
CA PHE A 53 8.50 6.19 2.39
C PHE A 53 6.98 6.30 2.53
N ARG A 54 6.48 7.34 3.24
CA ARG A 54 5.03 7.56 3.40
C ARG A 54 4.31 7.70 2.08
N LEU A 55 4.91 8.37 1.09
CA LEU A 55 4.31 8.51 -0.23
C LEU A 55 4.27 7.18 -1.00
N GLY A 56 5.34 6.39 -0.94
CA GLY A 56 5.35 5.02 -1.46
C GLY A 56 4.25 4.16 -0.83
N PHE A 57 4.18 4.15 0.50
CA PHE A 57 3.17 3.42 1.26
C PHE A 57 1.73 3.83 0.90
N ARG A 58 1.47 5.14 0.86
CA ARG A 58 0.17 5.69 0.46
C ARG A 58 -0.20 5.23 -0.96
N THR A 59 0.76 5.26 -1.88
CA THR A 59 0.56 4.84 -3.27
C THR A 59 0.16 3.37 -3.34
N ALA A 60 0.80 2.49 -2.56
CA ALA A 60 0.42 1.08 -2.48
C ALA A 60 -1.01 0.88 -1.96
N LYS A 61 -1.46 1.64 -0.95
CA LYS A 61 -2.85 1.56 -0.46
C LYS A 61 -3.86 2.02 -1.52
N LEU A 62 -3.54 3.08 -2.27
CA LEU A 62 -4.38 3.54 -3.38
C LEU A 62 -4.45 2.49 -4.51
N TYR A 63 -3.31 1.90 -4.87
CA TYR A 63 -3.26 0.80 -5.84
C TYR A 63 -4.12 -0.39 -5.39
N LEU A 64 -3.98 -0.86 -4.15
CA LEU A 64 -4.80 -1.95 -3.62
C LEU A 64 -6.29 -1.60 -3.59
N ARG A 65 -6.65 -0.35 -3.27
CA ARG A 65 -8.03 0.11 -3.32
C ARG A 65 -8.59 0.02 -4.75
N GLU A 66 -7.81 0.43 -5.73
CA GLU A 66 -8.19 0.38 -7.14
C GLU A 66 -8.35 -1.08 -7.62
N ILE A 67 -7.40 -1.95 -7.31
CA ILE A 67 -7.51 -3.39 -7.64
C ILE A 67 -8.74 -4.03 -7.00
N ARG A 68 -9.04 -3.71 -5.74
CA ARG A 68 -10.25 -4.19 -5.06
C ARG A 68 -11.51 -3.73 -5.78
N ARG A 69 -11.61 -2.44 -6.11
CA ARG A 69 -12.73 -1.87 -6.88
C ARG A 69 -12.93 -2.59 -8.22
N ARG A 70 -11.86 -2.79 -8.99
CA ARG A 70 -11.91 -3.51 -10.27
C ARG A 70 -12.39 -4.94 -10.13
N ARG A 71 -12.11 -5.59 -8.99
CA ARG A 71 -12.55 -6.95 -8.67
C ARG A 71 -13.96 -7.02 -8.05
N GLY A 72 -14.68 -5.90 -8.01
CA GLY A 72 -16.00 -5.83 -7.35
C GLY A 72 -15.93 -5.95 -5.82
N VAL A 73 -14.74 -5.87 -5.23
CA VAL A 73 -14.55 -5.85 -3.78
C VAL A 73 -14.71 -4.39 -3.31
N ILE A 74 -15.96 -3.96 -3.08
CA ILE A 74 -16.27 -2.58 -2.69
C ILE A 74 -16.92 -2.47 -1.30
N GLU A 75 -16.23 -1.63 -0.53
CA GLU A 75 -16.55 -0.83 0.67
C GLU A 75 -17.46 -1.47 1.74
N LEU A 76 -16.81 -1.84 2.86
CA LEU A 76 -17.45 -1.87 4.17
C LEU A 76 -18.35 -0.62 4.31
N PRO A 77 -19.59 -0.76 4.81
CA PRO A 77 -20.53 0.34 4.85
C PRO A 77 -19.91 1.55 5.55
N ARG A 78 -19.98 2.72 4.89
CA ARG A 78 -19.60 4.04 5.42
C ARG A 78 -20.52 4.49 6.56
N ARG A 79 -20.80 3.65 7.57
CA ARG A 79 -21.34 4.18 8.82
C ARG A 79 -20.25 5.08 9.38
N ARG A 80 -20.55 6.37 9.55
CA ARG A 80 -19.72 7.32 10.29
C ARG A 80 -19.51 6.74 11.70
N MET A 81 -18.47 5.95 11.91
CA MET A 81 -17.99 5.65 13.26
C MET A 81 -17.45 6.96 13.81
N ARG A 82 -18.30 7.69 14.52
CA ARG A 82 -17.84 8.70 15.47
C ARG A 82 -17.22 7.92 16.62
N LEU A 83 -15.92 7.65 16.53
CA LEU A 83 -15.14 7.28 17.70
C LEU A 83 -15.07 8.53 18.59
N THR A 84 -16.09 8.74 19.41
CA THR A 84 -15.98 9.65 20.55
C THR A 84 -15.05 8.98 21.54
N ALA A 85 -13.82 9.47 21.61
CA ALA A 85 -12.92 9.16 22.72
C ALA A 85 -13.54 9.76 23.99
N ARG A 86 -14.12 8.93 24.84
CA ARG A 86 -14.35 9.28 26.24
C ARG A 86 -13.04 8.99 26.96
N TRP A 87 -12.42 10.05 27.46
CA TRP A 87 -11.38 9.94 28.48
C TRP A 87 -12.12 9.92 29.82
N GLU A 88 -12.01 8.82 30.55
CA GLU A 88 -12.29 8.72 31.99
C GLU A 88 -10.95 8.62 32.73
#